data_AF-A0A1C7D7U2-F1
#
_entry.id   AF-A0A1C7D7U2-F1
#
_cell.length_a   1.000
_cell.length_b   1.000
_cell.length_c   1.000
_cell.angle_alpha   90.00
_cell.angle_beta   90.00
_cell.angle_gamma   90.00
#
_symmetry.space_group_name_H-M   'P 1'
#
loop_
_entity.id
_entity.type
_entity.pdbx_description
1 polymer ?
#
loop_
_entity_poly.entity_id
_entity_poly.type
_entity_poly.pdbx_seq_one_letter_code
_entity_poly.pdbx_strand_id
1 'polypeptide(L)'
;MKCVIVMAGLCAALAACNSSDGAGYTAMQAQEGAAMRFEARDVVGMLNPVCPYTTDPAQQARYEEPKARYEAVKEWVDGKPLATDLAAVEADYAYYWTINQATCGSPDTPETIAELDRNMQVLDQRLTRMEELAGMM
;
A
#
# COMPACT_ATOMS: atom_id res chain seq x y z
N MET A 1 29.41 29.63 54.99
CA MET A 1 29.12 28.94 53.70
C MET A 1 27.86 28.10 53.88
N LYS A 2 26.77 28.50 53.22
CA LYS A 2 25.65 27.66 52.72
C LYS A 2 24.44 28.56 52.45
N CYS A 3 24.24 28.92 51.20
CA CYS A 3 22.94 29.04 50.59
C CYS A 3 23.13 29.04 49.07
N VAL A 4 22.04 28.81 48.31
CA VAL A 4 21.98 28.51 46.88
C VAL A 4 22.42 27.05 46.62
N ILE A 5 21.59 26.13 46.11
CA ILE A 5 20.71 26.22 44.95
C ILE A 5 19.49 25.29 45.17
N VAL A 6 18.29 25.87 45.29
CA VAL A 6 17.01 25.18 45.09
C VAL A 6 16.48 25.64 43.74
N MET A 7 17.03 25.12 42.64
CA MET A 7 16.50 25.41 41.30
C MET A 7 16.99 24.42 40.23
N ALA A 8 17.14 23.15 40.58
CA ALA A 8 17.48 22.10 39.62
C ALA A 8 16.33 21.09 39.39
N GLY A 9 15.25 21.14 40.17
CA GLY A 9 14.21 20.12 40.17
C GLY A 9 13.09 20.30 39.14
N LEU A 10 12.84 21.51 38.64
CA LEU A 10 11.67 21.78 37.79
C LEU A 10 11.93 21.58 36.28
N CYS A 11 13.18 21.64 35.81
CA CYS A 11 13.48 21.45 34.39
C CYS A 11 13.55 19.98 33.96
N ALA A 12 13.63 19.03 34.90
CA ALA A 12 13.65 17.59 34.58
C ALA A 12 12.24 17.00 34.39
N ALA A 13 11.18 17.68 34.87
CA ALA A 13 9.81 17.18 34.78
C ALA A 13 9.14 17.48 33.42
N LEU A 14 9.67 18.41 32.62
CA LEU A 14 9.16 18.72 31.28
C LEU A 14 9.83 17.90 30.16
N ALA A 15 10.91 17.17 30.45
CA ALA A 15 11.55 16.27 29.49
C ALA A 15 10.93 14.86 29.47
N ALA A 16 10.11 14.52 30.46
CA ALA A 16 9.50 13.19 30.60
C ALA A 16 8.12 13.06 29.92
N CYS A 17 7.66 14.10 29.20
CA CYS A 17 6.37 14.08 28.50
C CYS A 17 6.51 14.11 26.96
N ASN A 18 7.72 13.87 26.43
CA ASN A 18 8.01 13.81 25.00
C ASN A 18 8.41 12.41 24.50
N SER A 19 8.30 11.36 25.32
CA SER A 19 8.40 9.99 24.82
C SER A 19 7.07 9.56 24.20
N SER A 20 6.65 10.26 23.14
CA SER A 20 5.96 9.53 22.08
C SER A 20 7.04 8.65 21.47
N ASP A 21 7.18 7.41 21.97
CA ASP A 21 8.04 6.34 21.45
C ASP A 21 7.65 5.89 20.02
N GLY A 22 6.98 6.76 19.25
CA GLY A 22 6.84 6.60 17.82
C GLY A 22 8.15 7.01 17.18
N ALA A 23 8.92 6.03 16.71
CA ALA A 23 9.95 6.28 15.71
C ALA A 23 9.30 7.07 14.56
N GLY A 24 9.54 8.37 14.51
CA GLY A 24 8.88 9.26 13.58
C GLY A 24 9.15 8.83 12.15
N TYR A 25 8.09 8.81 11.33
CA TYR A 25 8.20 8.56 9.89
C TYR A 25 9.13 9.61 9.26
N THR A 26 10.26 9.16 8.73
CA THR A 26 11.33 10.02 8.21
C THR A 26 11.02 10.52 6.80
N ALA A 27 11.72 11.57 6.35
CA ALA A 27 11.57 12.08 4.98
C ALA A 27 11.94 11.03 3.91
N MET A 28 12.93 10.16 4.19
CA MET A 28 13.31 9.07 3.29
C MET A 28 12.20 8.01 3.22
N GLN A 29 11.68 7.59 4.37
CA GLN A 29 10.53 6.69 4.44
C GLN A 29 9.31 7.29 3.72
N ALA A 30 9.11 8.60 3.77
CA ALA A 30 8.04 9.28 3.03
C ALA A 30 8.20 9.22 1.50
N GLN A 31 9.43 9.29 1.00
CA GLN A 31 9.71 9.16 -0.43
C GLN A 31 9.53 7.72 -0.90
N GLU A 32 10.07 6.76 -0.15
CA GLU A 32 9.90 5.32 -0.41
C GLU A 32 8.42 4.93 -0.35
N GLY A 33 7.71 5.39 0.69
CA GLY A 33 6.27 5.22 0.83
C GLY A 33 5.48 5.84 -0.32
N ALA A 34 5.88 7.01 -0.83
CA ALA A 34 5.25 7.60 -2.01
C ALA A 34 5.39 6.74 -3.27
N ALA A 35 6.57 6.16 -3.50
CA ALA A 35 6.79 5.24 -4.61
C ALA A 35 5.94 3.97 -4.44
N MET A 36 5.91 3.41 -3.21
CA MET A 36 5.08 2.25 -2.90
C MET A 36 3.59 2.53 -3.15
N ARG A 37 3.08 3.69 -2.71
CA ARG A 37 1.67 4.07 -2.94
C ARG A 37 1.34 4.20 -4.43
N PHE A 38 2.27 4.71 -5.23
CA PHE A 38 2.06 4.85 -6.68
C PHE A 38 1.91 3.49 -7.36
N GLU A 39 2.81 2.55 -7.07
CA GLU A 39 2.74 1.20 -7.64
C GLU A 39 1.53 0.42 -7.09
N ALA A 40 1.30 0.49 -5.78
CA ALA A 40 0.19 -0.20 -5.11
C ALA A 40 -1.18 0.23 -5.63
N ARG A 41 -1.36 1.51 -6.00
CA ARG A 41 -2.65 2.02 -6.50
C ARG A 41 -3.11 1.27 -7.74
N ASP A 42 -2.18 1.06 -8.67
CA ASP A 42 -2.45 0.39 -9.92
C ASP A 42 -2.56 -1.13 -9.73
N VAL A 43 -1.72 -1.71 -8.88
CA VAL A 43 -1.79 -3.14 -8.53
C VAL A 43 -3.13 -3.50 -7.88
N VAL A 44 -3.55 -2.78 -6.82
CA VAL A 44 -4.83 -3.01 -6.15
C VAL A 44 -5.99 -2.85 -7.14
N GLY A 45 -5.92 -1.85 -8.01
CA GLY A 45 -6.92 -1.60 -9.04
C GLY A 45 -7.06 -2.70 -10.06
N MET A 46 -5.93 -3.25 -10.52
CA MET A 46 -5.92 -4.34 -11.51
C MET A 46 -6.26 -5.69 -10.91
N LEU A 47 -5.88 -5.97 -9.65
CA LEU A 47 -6.20 -7.22 -8.95
C LEU A 47 -7.66 -7.34 -8.56
N ASN A 48 -8.33 -6.21 -8.32
CA ASN A 48 -9.70 -6.14 -7.83
C ASN A 48 -10.61 -5.34 -8.77
N PRO A 49 -10.63 -5.65 -10.09
CA PRO A 49 -11.35 -4.82 -11.05
C PRO A 49 -12.85 -4.83 -10.71
N VAL A 50 -13.44 -3.66 -10.51
CA VAL A 50 -14.86 -3.56 -10.17
C VAL A 50 -15.77 -4.04 -11.28
N CYS A 51 -15.40 -3.73 -12.52
CA CYS A 51 -16.02 -4.34 -13.68
C CYS A 51 -15.12 -5.49 -14.14
N PRO A 52 -15.58 -6.74 -14.05
CA PRO A 52 -14.77 -7.86 -14.49
C PRO A 52 -14.53 -7.76 -15.99
N TYR A 53 -13.28 -7.95 -16.41
CA TYR A 53 -12.95 -8.07 -17.83
C TYR A 53 -13.46 -9.38 -18.44
N THR A 54 -13.69 -10.38 -17.58
CA THR A 54 -14.01 -11.76 -17.96
C THR A 54 -14.84 -12.46 -16.89
N THR A 55 -15.75 -13.33 -17.33
CA THR A 55 -16.47 -14.28 -16.47
C THR A 55 -15.97 -15.72 -16.63
N ASP A 56 -15.05 -15.96 -17.57
CA ASP A 56 -14.42 -17.27 -17.78
C ASP A 56 -13.50 -17.62 -16.58
N PRO A 57 -13.77 -18.74 -15.87
CA PRO A 57 -12.92 -19.19 -14.77
C PRO A 57 -11.44 -19.38 -15.15
N ALA A 58 -11.15 -19.78 -16.39
CA ALA A 58 -9.77 -19.97 -16.83
C ALA A 58 -9.01 -18.63 -16.92
N GLN A 59 -9.70 -17.56 -17.34
CA GLN A 59 -9.13 -16.22 -17.37
C GLN A 59 -9.03 -15.63 -15.96
N GLN A 60 -10.01 -15.90 -15.09
CA GLN A 60 -9.96 -15.48 -13.69
C GLN A 60 -8.80 -16.12 -12.92
N ALA A 61 -8.45 -17.37 -13.23
CA ALA A 61 -7.33 -18.06 -12.60
C ALA A 61 -5.96 -17.38 -12.85
N ARG A 62 -5.86 -16.51 -13.86
CA ARG A 62 -4.64 -15.73 -14.14
C ARG A 62 -4.29 -14.72 -13.04
N TYR A 63 -5.27 -14.35 -12.21
CA TYR A 63 -5.07 -13.45 -11.07
C TYR A 63 -4.49 -14.15 -9.84
N GLU A 64 -4.49 -15.48 -9.78
CA GLU A 64 -4.09 -16.21 -8.56
C GLU A 64 -2.62 -15.97 -8.19
N GLU A 65 -1.71 -16.06 -9.16
CA GLU A 65 -0.29 -15.82 -8.92
C GLU A 65 0.00 -14.34 -8.55
N PRO A 66 -0.53 -13.34 -9.26
CA PRO A 66 -0.35 -11.94 -8.88
C PRO A 66 -0.95 -11.60 -7.50
N LYS A 67 -2.10 -12.20 -7.14
CA LYS A 67 -2.67 -12.04 -5.79
C LYS A 67 -1.76 -12.62 -4.73
N ALA A 68 -1.21 -13.81 -4.95
CA ALA A 68 -0.28 -14.43 -4.02
C ALA A 68 0.98 -13.58 -3.82
N ARG A 69 1.53 -12.99 -4.89
CA ARG A 69 2.66 -12.05 -4.81
C ARG A 69 2.32 -10.79 -4.02
N TYR A 70 1.16 -10.19 -4.30
CA TYR A 70 0.71 -9.02 -3.55
C TYR A 70 0.53 -9.30 -2.05
N GLU A 71 -0.08 -10.43 -1.69
CA GLU A 71 -0.21 -10.83 -0.29
C GLU A 71 1.17 -11.11 0.35
N ALA A 72 2.11 -11.71 -0.38
CA ALA A 72 3.48 -11.88 0.10
C ALA A 72 4.18 -10.54 0.36
N VAL A 73 3.96 -9.52 -0.48
CA VAL A 73 4.45 -8.15 -0.23
C VAL A 73 3.83 -7.59 1.05
N LYS A 74 2.52 -7.74 1.24
CA LYS A 74 1.81 -7.26 2.45
C LYS A 74 2.34 -7.90 3.72
N GLU A 75 2.47 -9.23 3.72
CA GLU A 75 3.06 -9.97 4.84
C GLU A 75 4.50 -9.55 5.10
N TRP A 76 5.30 -9.35 4.05
CA TRP A 76 6.70 -8.95 4.18
C TRP A 76 6.86 -7.55 4.78
N VAL A 77 5.99 -6.60 4.43
CA VAL A 77 6.07 -5.24 4.96
C VAL A 77 5.36 -5.05 6.29
N ASP A 78 4.69 -6.07 6.83
CA ASP A 78 4.00 -5.98 8.11
C ASP A 78 4.98 -5.54 9.24
N GLY A 79 4.50 -4.63 10.08
CA GLY A 79 5.32 -3.97 11.10
C GLY A 79 6.39 -2.99 10.58
N LYS A 80 6.50 -2.77 9.26
CA LYS A 80 7.43 -1.79 8.65
C LYS A 80 6.67 -0.52 8.25
N PRO A 81 7.37 0.63 8.05
CA PRO A 81 6.73 1.87 7.62
C PRO A 81 5.84 1.73 6.37
N LEU A 82 6.29 0.92 5.39
CA LEU A 82 5.56 0.69 4.13
C LEU A 82 4.20 0.02 4.31
N ALA A 83 3.93 -0.69 5.42
CA ALA A 83 2.60 -1.25 5.69
C ALA A 83 1.52 -0.16 5.81
N THR A 84 1.86 0.97 6.42
CA THR A 84 0.92 2.11 6.54
C THR A 84 0.58 2.67 5.16
N ASP A 85 1.57 2.72 4.28
CA ASP A 85 1.43 3.22 2.91
C ASP A 85 0.56 2.30 2.05
N LEU A 86 0.74 0.98 2.15
CA LEU A 86 -0.14 0.01 1.49
C LEU A 86 -1.58 0.10 2.02
N ALA A 87 -1.76 0.14 3.35
CA ALA A 87 -3.07 0.21 3.97
C ALA A 87 -3.84 1.47 3.56
N ALA A 88 -3.16 2.61 3.40
CA ALA A 88 -3.76 3.84 2.90
C ALA A 88 -4.32 3.68 1.48
N VAL A 89 -3.57 3.01 0.59
CA VAL A 89 -4.02 2.76 -0.79
C VAL A 89 -5.19 1.77 -0.84
N GLU A 90 -5.13 0.68 -0.07
CA GLU A 90 -6.23 -0.28 0.02
C GLU A 90 -7.51 0.40 0.54
N ALA A 91 -7.39 1.27 1.55
CA ALA A 91 -8.50 2.05 2.10
C ALA A 91 -9.05 3.06 1.08
N ASP A 92 -8.19 3.80 0.38
CA ASP A 92 -8.58 4.74 -0.68
C ASP A 92 -9.34 4.02 -1.79
N TYR A 93 -8.86 2.85 -2.21
CA TYR A 93 -9.50 2.04 -3.23
C TYR A 93 -10.88 1.56 -2.76
N ALA A 94 -10.97 1.00 -1.55
CA ALA A 94 -12.24 0.57 -0.97
C ALA A 94 -13.24 1.74 -0.88
N TYR A 95 -12.80 2.92 -0.45
CA TYR A 95 -13.65 4.11 -0.36
C TYR A 95 -14.13 4.61 -1.72
N TYR A 96 -13.24 4.68 -2.72
CA TYR A 96 -13.61 5.09 -4.09
C TYR A 96 -14.80 4.28 -4.63
N TRP A 97 -14.91 3.01 -4.27
CA TRP A 97 -16.02 2.17 -4.72
C TRP A 97 -17.29 2.32 -3.91
N THR A 98 -17.22 2.76 -2.65
CA THR A 98 -18.44 3.09 -1.89
C THR A 98 -19.23 4.23 -2.52
N ILE A 99 -18.57 5.08 -3.33
CA ILE A 99 -19.17 6.25 -3.97
C ILE A 99 -19.41 6.09 -5.47
N ASN A 100 -18.78 5.11 -6.12
CA ASN A 100 -18.90 4.92 -7.56
C ASN A 100 -20.16 4.11 -7.92
N GLN A 101 -20.98 4.65 -8.82
CA GLN A 101 -22.23 4.04 -9.29
C GLN A 101 -22.18 3.68 -10.78
N ALA A 102 -20.99 3.58 -11.37
CA ALA A 102 -20.84 3.25 -12.78
C ALA A 102 -21.37 1.84 -13.09
N THR A 103 -22.16 1.73 -14.16
CA THR A 103 -22.60 0.44 -14.70
C THR A 103 -21.46 -0.21 -15.48
N CYS A 104 -21.24 -1.50 -15.25
CA CYS A 104 -20.23 -2.26 -15.98
C CYS A 104 -20.66 -2.55 -17.42
N GLY A 105 -19.70 -2.51 -18.34
CA GLY A 105 -19.85 -3.02 -19.70
C GLY A 105 -19.88 -4.54 -19.74
N SER A 106 -20.09 -5.09 -20.94
CA SER A 106 -20.07 -6.55 -21.15
C SER A 106 -18.66 -7.11 -20.95
N PRO A 107 -18.49 -8.17 -20.13
CA PRO A 107 -17.24 -8.92 -20.07
C PRO A 107 -17.07 -9.83 -21.30
N ASP A 108 -15.88 -10.44 -21.43
CA ASP A 108 -15.57 -11.45 -22.45
C ASP A 108 -15.71 -10.98 -23.91
N THR A 109 -15.59 -9.66 -24.15
CA THR A 109 -15.47 -9.13 -25.52
C THR A 109 -13.99 -9.13 -25.95
N PRO A 110 -13.70 -9.10 -27.26
CA PRO A 110 -12.32 -8.96 -27.72
C PRO A 110 -11.58 -7.78 -27.09
N GLU A 111 -12.27 -6.67 -26.85
CA GLU A 111 -11.72 -5.48 -26.22
C GLU A 111 -11.41 -5.69 -24.73
N THR A 112 -12.33 -6.30 -23.96
CA THR A 112 -12.09 -6.52 -22.52
C THR A 112 -11.03 -7.59 -22.28
N ILE A 113 -10.94 -8.61 -23.14
CA ILE A 113 -9.86 -9.62 -23.07
C ILE A 113 -8.51 -9.01 -23.45
N ALA A 114 -8.45 -8.17 -24.47
CA ALA A 114 -7.20 -7.46 -24.81
C ALA A 114 -6.76 -6.51 -23.68
N GLU A 115 -7.71 -5.89 -22.97
CA GLU A 115 -7.43 -5.07 -21.80
C GLU A 115 -6.93 -5.91 -20.61
N LEU A 116 -7.54 -7.07 -20.35
CA LEU A 116 -7.04 -8.04 -19.37
C LEU A 116 -5.59 -8.43 -19.68
N ASP A 117 -5.27 -8.75 -20.93
CA ASP A 117 -3.91 -9.14 -21.34
C ASP A 117 -2.88 -8.05 -21.09
N ARG A 118 -3.22 -6.80 -21.44
CA ARG A 118 -2.36 -5.63 -21.12
C ARG A 118 -2.18 -5.47 -19.62
N ASN A 119 -3.27 -5.55 -18.86
CA ASN A 119 -3.23 -5.37 -17.41
C ASN A 119 -2.41 -6.46 -16.73
N MET A 120 -2.42 -7.70 -17.22
CA MET A 120 -1.56 -8.76 -16.67
C MET A 120 -0.06 -8.49 -16.88
N GLN A 121 0.33 -7.91 -18.01
CA GLN A 121 1.72 -7.54 -18.25
C GLN A 121 2.17 -6.36 -17.37
N VAL A 122 1.30 -5.35 -17.23
CA VAL A 122 1.59 -4.19 -16.39
C VAL A 122 1.61 -4.59 -14.91
N LEU A 123 0.67 -5.45 -14.48
CA LEU A 123 0.58 -5.95 -13.11
C LEU A 123 1.85 -6.67 -12.68
N ASP A 124 2.41 -7.55 -13.52
CA ASP A 124 3.67 -8.24 -13.25
C ASP A 124 4.84 -7.25 -13.04
N GLN A 125 4.97 -6.24 -13.91
CA GLN A 125 6.02 -5.24 -13.81
C GLN A 125 5.89 -4.41 -12.53
N ARG A 126 4.67 -4.03 -12.16
CA ARG A 126 4.41 -3.23 -10.96
C ARG A 126 4.60 -4.03 -9.68
N LEU A 127 4.18 -5.29 -9.65
CA LEU A 127 4.44 -6.19 -8.52
C LEU A 127 5.95 -6.37 -8.31
N THR A 128 6.70 -6.57 -9.39
CA THR A 128 8.18 -6.65 -9.33
C THR A 128 8.78 -5.40 -8.69
N ARG A 129 8.31 -4.22 -9.07
CA ARG A 129 8.77 -2.96 -8.46
C ARG A 129 8.36 -2.82 -6.99
N MET A 130 7.16 -3.27 -6.63
CA MET A 130 6.73 -3.29 -5.22
C MET A 130 7.63 -4.21 -4.39
N GLU A 131 7.98 -5.38 -4.91
CA GLU A 131 8.92 -6.32 -4.27
C GLU A 131 10.32 -5.70 -4.10
N GLU A 132 10.83 -5.00 -5.13
CA GLU A 132 12.08 -4.24 -5.05
C GLU A 132 12.02 -3.12 -3.99
N LEU A 133 10.96 -2.31 -3.99
CA LEU A 133 10.75 -1.24 -3.00
C LEU A 133 10.61 -1.79 -1.58
N ALA A 134 10.02 -2.97 -1.42
CA ALA A 134 9.88 -3.67 -0.15
C ALA A 134 11.18 -4.36 0.30
N GLY A 135 12.22 -4.39 -0.56
CA GLY A 135 13.49 -5.07 -0.31
C GLY A 135 13.34 -6.59 -0.22
N MET A 136 12.44 -7.19 -1.01
CA MET A 136 12.27 -8.64 -1.11
C MET A 136 13.25 -9.30 -2.09
N MET A 137 13.82 -8.52 -3.01
CA MET A 137 14.75 -8.96 -4.06
C MET A 137 16.08 -8.20 -4.00
#